data_AF-A0A3C0PLA1-F1
#
_entry.id   AF-A0A3C0PLA1-F1
#
_cell.length_a   1.000
_cell.length_b   1.000
_cell.length_c   1.000
_cell.angle_alpha   90.00
_cell.angle_beta   90.00
_cell.angle_gamma   90.00
#
_symmetry.space_group_name_H-M   'P 1'
#
loop_
_entity.id
_entity.type
_entity.pdbx_description
1 polymer ?
#
loop_
_entity_poly.entity_id
_entity_poly.type
_entity_poly.pdbx_seq_one_letter_code
_entity_poly.pdbx_strand_id
1 'polypeptide(L)'
;LSEVLNLSINETLSRTVMTSVTTLLALISLFVLGGDVIRGFVFAMIWGVLVGTYSSVFVASSTLLRLGVKRDWTKPSNTDGNQFANIDA
;
A
#
# COMPACT_ATOMS: atom_id res chain seq x y z
N LEU A 1 -12.66 9.93 7.22
CA LEU A 1 -11.22 9.69 7.52
C LEU A 1 -10.81 8.26 7.26
N SER A 2 -11.60 7.27 7.68
CA SER A 2 -11.48 5.87 7.25
C SER A 2 -11.45 5.75 5.72
N GLU A 3 -12.28 6.49 5.00
CA GLU A 3 -12.32 6.47 3.53
C GLU A 3 -11.04 7.02 2.89
N VAL A 4 -10.52 8.16 3.36
CA VAL A 4 -9.28 8.75 2.85
C VAL A 4 -8.06 7.90 3.21
N LEU A 5 -8.01 7.34 4.42
CA LEU A 5 -6.96 6.40 4.82
C LEU A 5 -7.05 5.10 4.01
N ASN A 6 -8.24 4.52 3.85
CA ASN A 6 -8.45 3.34 3.02
C ASN A 6 -8.05 3.62 1.57
N LEU A 7 -8.39 4.78 1.03
CA LEU A 7 -7.97 5.21 -0.30
C LEU A 7 -6.45 5.33 -0.40
N SER A 8 -5.79 6.03 0.53
CA SER A 8 -4.32 6.18 0.53
C SER A 8 -3.57 4.86 0.72
N ILE A 9 -4.11 3.98 1.56
CA ILE A 9 -3.58 2.62 1.78
C ILE A 9 -3.74 1.81 0.51
N ASN A 10 -4.92 1.81 -0.10
CA ASN A 10 -5.16 1.06 -1.33
C ASN A 10 -4.32 1.59 -2.51
N GLU A 11 -4.13 2.91 -2.64
CA GLU A 11 -3.27 3.47 -3.69
C GLU A 11 -1.79 3.11 -3.51
N THR A 12 -1.27 3.21 -2.29
CA THR A 12 0.13 2.88 -2.00
C THR A 12 0.35 1.37 -2.08
N LEU A 13 -0.61 0.59 -1.56
CA LEU A 13 -0.60 -0.87 -1.58
C LEU A 13 -0.63 -1.39 -3.01
N SER A 14 -1.51 -0.86 -3.87
CA SER A 14 -1.60 -1.23 -5.27
C SER A 14 -0.26 -0.99 -5.99
N ARG A 15 0.40 0.15 -5.75
CA ARG A 15 1.73 0.43 -6.31
C ARG A 15 2.82 -0.53 -5.78
N THR A 16 2.82 -0.84 -4.48
CA THR A 16 3.77 -1.81 -3.90
C THR A 16 3.52 -3.25 -4.36
N VAL A 17 2.26 -3.64 -4.58
CA VAL A 17 1.90 -4.97 -5.10
C VAL A 17 2.33 -5.06 -6.57
N MET A 18 2.08 -4.04 -7.38
CA MET A 18 2.51 -4.03 -8.78
C MET A 18 4.03 -4.12 -8.94
N THR A 19 4.79 -3.42 -8.09
CA THR A 19 6.27 -3.47 -8.12
C THR A 19 6.84 -4.78 -7.58
N SER A 20 6.24 -5.37 -6.54
CA SER A 20 6.65 -6.70 -6.03
C SER A 20 6.32 -7.84 -7.01
N VAL A 21 5.16 -7.79 -7.68
CA VAL A 21 4.78 -8.79 -8.69
C VAL A 21 5.70 -8.71 -9.91
N THR A 22 6.00 -7.52 -10.39
CA THR A 22 6.89 -7.34 -11.56
C THR A 22 8.33 -7.76 -11.24
N THR A 23 8.83 -7.49 -10.03
CA THR A 23 10.13 -8.01 -9.59
C THR A 23 10.14 -9.53 -9.48
N LEU A 24 9.08 -10.15 -8.94
CA LEU A 24 8.95 -11.61 -8.91
C LEU A 24 8.95 -12.21 -10.32
N LEU A 25 8.23 -11.63 -11.28
CA LEU A 25 8.24 -12.07 -12.68
C LEU A 25 9.64 -12.01 -13.31
N ALA A 26 10.38 -10.93 -13.06
CA ALA A 26 11.75 -10.80 -13.54
C ALA A 26 12.67 -11.84 -12.90
N LEU A 27 12.57 -12.05 -11.59
CA LEU A 27 13.37 -13.03 -10.85
C LEU A 27 13.07 -14.47 -11.30
N ILE A 28 11.81 -14.82 -11.55
CA ILE A 28 11.43 -16.13 -12.07
C ILE A 28 12.05 -16.36 -13.44
N SER A 29 11.98 -15.36 -14.33
CA SER A 29 12.63 -15.45 -15.66
C SER A 29 14.13 -15.65 -15.51
N LEU A 30 14.77 -14.92 -14.59
CA LEU A 30 16.20 -15.02 -14.31
C LEU A 30 16.57 -16.32 -13.60
N PHE A 31 15.65 -16.95 -12.87
CA PHE A 31 15.89 -18.26 -12.24
C PHE A 31 15.86 -19.39 -13.26
N VAL A 32 14.92 -19.35 -14.21
CA VAL A 32 14.77 -20.37 -15.26
C VAL A 32 15.85 -20.22 -16.33
N LEU A 33 16.11 -18.99 -16.79
CA LEU A 33 17.07 -18.69 -17.87
C LEU A 33 18.47 -18.38 -17.36
N GLY A 34 18.63 -18.07 -16.08
CA GLY A 34 19.92 -17.77 -15.47
C GLY A 34 20.75 -19.03 -15.26
N GLY A 35 21.98 -19.01 -15.79
CA GLY A 35 22.95 -20.07 -15.60
C GLY A 35 23.35 -20.28 -14.14
N ASP A 36 24.13 -21.33 -13.88
CA ASP A 36 24.41 -21.83 -12.52
C ASP A 36 25.06 -20.81 -11.57
N VAL A 37 25.78 -19.83 -12.10
CA VAL A 37 26.46 -18.80 -11.30
C VAL A 37 25.47 -17.87 -10.57
N ILE A 38 24.33 -17.54 -11.19
CA ILE A 38 23.37 -16.57 -10.62
C ILE A 38 22.16 -17.23 -9.94
N ARG A 39 21.95 -18.54 -10.12
CA ARG A 39 20.82 -19.25 -9.52
C ARG A 39 20.76 -19.12 -8.01
N GLY A 40 21.90 -19.24 -7.32
CA GLY A 40 21.97 -19.09 -5.87
C GLY A 40 21.63 -17.67 -5.39
N PHE A 41 22.07 -16.66 -6.13
CA PHE A 41 21.75 -15.26 -5.84
C PHE A 41 20.27 -14.94 -6.09
N VAL A 42 19.72 -15.40 -7.22
CA VAL A 42 18.31 -15.20 -7.56
C VAL A 42 17.40 -15.93 -6.58
N PHE A 43 17.77 -17.12 -6.13
CA PHE A 43 17.03 -17.87 -5.11
C PHE A 43 16.91 -17.07 -3.80
N ALA A 44 18.02 -16.47 -3.34
CA ALA A 44 18.00 -15.60 -2.16
C ALA A 44 17.13 -14.35 -2.38
N MET A 45 17.19 -13.74 -3.57
CA MET A 45 16.34 -12.58 -3.92
C MET A 45 14.86 -12.92 -3.94
N ILE A 46 14.47 -14.07 -4.50
CA ILE A 46 13.07 -14.55 -4.50
C ILE A 46 12.58 -14.69 -3.05
N TRP A 47 13.39 -15.28 -2.18
CA TRP A 47 13.04 -15.43 -0.77
C TRP A 47 12.93 -14.08 -0.05
N GLY A 48 13.84 -13.13 -0.33
CA GLY A 48 13.79 -11.77 0.20
C GLY A 48 12.55 -10.99 -0.25
N VAL A 49 12.17 -11.09 -1.53
CA VAL A 49 10.97 -10.42 -2.05
C VAL A 49 9.70 -11.05 -1.51
N LEU A 50 9.63 -12.39 -1.39
CA LEU A 50 8.49 -13.07 -0.77
C LEU A 50 8.27 -12.62 0.68
N VAL A 51 9.30 -12.71 1.51
CA VAL A 51 9.21 -12.30 2.93
C VAL A 51 8.98 -10.80 3.05
N GLY A 52 9.68 -9.97 2.26
CA GLY A 52 9.54 -8.51 2.29
C GLY A 52 8.15 -8.03 1.85
N THR A 53 7.61 -8.59 0.76
CA THR A 53 6.27 -8.21 0.25
C THR A 53 5.18 -8.67 1.21
N TYR A 54 5.25 -9.92 1.68
CA TYR A 54 4.26 -10.46 2.60
C TYR A 54 4.32 -9.74 3.95
N SER A 55 5.52 -9.48 4.47
CA SER A 55 5.70 -8.72 5.71
C SER A 55 5.18 -7.29 5.58
N SER A 56 5.47 -6.58 4.49
CA SER A 56 5.05 -5.19 4.35
C SER A 56 3.52 -5.05 4.19
N VAL A 57 2.88 -5.95 3.43
CA VAL A 57 1.42 -5.97 3.25
C VAL A 57 0.70 -6.42 4.53
N PHE A 58 1.19 -7.47 5.17
CA PHE A 58 0.57 -8.02 6.38
C PHE A 58 0.79 -7.12 7.59
N VAL A 59 1.95 -6.47 7.74
CA VAL A 59 2.17 -5.47 8.79
C VAL A 59 1.29 -4.24 8.56
N ALA A 60 1.13 -3.75 7.32
CA ALA A 60 0.21 -2.64 7.06
C ALA A 60 -1.24 -3.01 7.42
N SER A 61 -1.73 -4.18 6.97
CA SER A 61 -3.10 -4.64 7.23
C SER A 61 -3.34 -4.98 8.71
N SER A 62 -2.39 -5.63 9.38
CA SER A 62 -2.48 -5.96 10.81
C SER A 62 -2.32 -4.72 11.69
N THR A 63 -1.47 -3.76 11.31
CA THR A 63 -1.36 -2.46 11.99
C THR A 63 -2.66 -1.68 11.89
N LEU A 64 -3.34 -1.72 10.73
CA LEU A 64 -4.66 -1.12 10.56
C LEU A 64 -5.74 -1.75 11.43
N LEU A 65 -5.76 -3.09 11.51
CA LEU A 65 -6.69 -3.82 12.37
C LEU A 65 -6.40 -3.60 13.86
N ARG A 66 -5.13 -3.55 14.26
CA ARG A 66 -4.71 -3.40 15.67
C ARG A 66 -4.82 -1.96 16.17
N LEU A 67 -4.67 -0.97 15.30
CA LEU A 67 -4.91 0.44 15.62
C LEU A 67 -6.39 0.81 15.67
N GLY A 68 -7.32 -0.07 15.30
CA GLY A 68 -8.76 0.10 15.50
C GLY A 68 -9.21 1.55 15.32
N VAL A 69 -8.94 2.15 14.14
CA VAL A 69 -9.08 3.61 13.94
C VAL A 69 -10.56 4.02 13.96
N LYS A 70 -11.11 4.13 15.16
CA LYS A 70 -12.04 5.19 15.55
C LYS A 70 -11.21 6.45 15.72
N ARG A 71 -10.92 7.16 14.63
CA ARG A 71 -10.62 8.60 14.76
C ARG A 71 -11.96 9.30 14.91
N ASP A 72 -12.37 9.51 16.16
CA ASP A 72 -13.20 10.65 16.53
C ASP A 72 -12.39 11.91 16.26
N TRP A 73 -12.25 12.25 14.98
CA TRP A 73 -11.98 13.60 14.56
C TRP A 73 -13.35 14.23 14.36
N THR A 74 -13.95 14.69 15.45
CA THR A 74 -14.91 15.80 15.40
C THR A 74 -14.15 16.99 14.83
N LYS A 75 -14.03 17.04 13.51
CA LYS A 75 -13.78 18.29 12.81
C LYS A 75 -15.08 19.08 13.05
N PRO A 76 -15.06 20.22 13.77
CA PRO A 76 -16.21 21.10 13.71
C PRO A 76 -16.39 21.41 12.23
N SER A 77 -17.58 21.14 11.74
CA SER A 77 -18.04 21.64 10.46
C SER A 77 -17.88 23.15 10.49
N ASN A 78 -16.78 23.67 9.96
CA ASN A 78 -16.75 25.04 9.47
C ASN A 78 -17.56 25.06 8.17
N THR A 79 -18.87 24.96 8.33
CA THR A 79 -19.88 25.41 7.37
C THR A 79 -20.30 26.83 7.76
N ASP A 80 -19.31 27.69 8.00
CA ASP A 80 -19.48 29.11 8.35
C ASP A 80 -18.84 29.99 7.27
N GLY A 81 -19.27 29.85 6.02
CA GLY A 81 -18.66 30.64 4.94
C GLY A 81 -19.41 30.81 3.62
N ASN A 82 -20.57 30.18 3.41
CA ASN A 82 -21.34 30.37 2.17
C ASN A 82 -22.84 30.60 2.37
N GLN A 83 -23.24 31.01 3.59
CA GLN A 83 -24.61 31.48 3.88
C GLN A 83 -24.94 32.87 3.27
N PHE A 84 -23.99 33.48 2.54
CA PHE A 84 -24.18 34.77 1.85
C PHE A 84 -24.27 34.66 0.32
N ALA A 85 -24.23 33.45 -0.27
CA ALA A 85 -24.40 33.30 -1.72
C ALA A 85 -25.88 33.25 -2.17
N ASN A 86 -26.83 33.36 -1.22
CA ASN A 86 -28.26 33.38 -1.50
C ASN A 86 -28.99 34.47 -0.68
N ILE A 87 -28.34 35.61 -0.49
CA ILE A 87 -28.98 36.85 -0.05
C ILE A 87 -28.39 37.98 -0.90
N ASP A 88 -28.68 37.95 -2.19
CA ASP A 88 -28.91 39.18 -2.94
C ASP A 88 -29.85 38.85 -4.11
N ALA A 89 -30.80 39.75 -4.25
CA ALA A 89 -31.92 39.76 -5.18
C ALA A 89 -31.49 39.95 -6.65
#